data_AF-A0A1I6ZRL2-F1
#
_entry.id   AF-A0A1I6ZRL2-F1
#
_cell.length_a   1.000
_cell.length_b   1.000
_cell.length_c   1.000
_cell.angle_alpha   90.00
_cell.angle_beta   90.00
_cell.angle_gamma   90.00
#
_symmetry.space_group_name_H-M   'P 1'
#
loop_
_entity.id
_entity.type
_entity.pdbx_description
1 polymer ?
#
loop_
_entity_poly.entity_id
_entity_poly.type
_entity_poly.pdbx_seq_one_letter_code
_entity_poly.pdbx_strand_id
1 'polypeptide(L)'
;MRGPFDLARSARFLEGFAPARHPGAPGGVLRLACWVEGSDTAVGVAVTQDGAGVVMLRTDAEPPPGLAGQVARILGLDVDGADSARVTAADRVLAPLAAARPGFRPVGFWSP
;
A
#
# COMPACT_ATOMS: atom_id res chain seq x y z
N MET A 1 -9.34 -4.76 -5.31
CA MET A 1 -8.32 -5.64 -4.69
C MET A 1 -8.98 -6.92 -4.19
N ARG A 2 -8.23 -8.03 -4.04
CA ARG A 2 -8.72 -9.30 -3.48
C ARG A 2 -7.91 -9.68 -2.24
N GLY A 3 -8.59 -10.27 -1.25
CA GLY A 3 -8.02 -10.68 0.04
C GLY A 3 -7.84 -9.53 1.05
N PRO A 4 -7.41 -9.84 2.29
CA PRO A 4 -7.27 -8.87 3.37
C PRO A 4 -6.23 -7.79 3.06
N PHE A 5 -6.52 -6.54 3.40
CA PHE A 5 -5.58 -5.41 3.31
C PHE A 5 -5.94 -4.33 4.32
N ASP A 6 -4.94 -3.79 4.99
CA ASP A 6 -5.06 -2.69 5.95
C ASP A 6 -4.02 -1.62 5.59
N LEU A 7 -4.49 -0.49 5.04
CA LEU A 7 -3.64 0.61 4.62
C LEU A 7 -2.87 1.22 5.80
N ALA A 8 -3.49 1.28 6.98
CA ALA A 8 -2.86 1.86 8.16
C ALA A 8 -1.64 1.04 8.60
N ARG A 9 -1.68 -0.29 8.40
CA ARG A 9 -0.50 -1.16 8.63
C ARG A 9 0.63 -0.85 7.67
N SER A 10 0.34 -0.65 6.40
CA SER A 10 1.33 -0.28 5.38
C SER A 10 1.92 1.11 5.65
N ALA A 11 1.09 2.09 5.98
CA ALA A 11 1.53 3.43 6.37
C ALA A 11 2.45 3.37 7.61
N ARG A 12 2.03 2.63 8.64
CA ARG A 12 2.80 2.49 9.87
C ARG A 12 4.15 1.80 9.67
N PHE A 13 4.25 0.87 8.73
CA PHE A 13 5.51 0.25 8.35
C PHE A 13 6.48 1.27 7.73
N LEU A 14 5.99 2.08 6.79
CA LEU A 14 6.80 3.10 6.10
C LEU A 14 7.28 4.20 7.04
N GLU A 15 6.55 4.52 8.11
CA GLU A 15 7.02 5.48 9.13
C GLU A 15 8.35 5.10 9.82
N GLY A 16 8.73 3.82 9.74
CA GLY A 16 9.97 3.29 10.33
C GLY A 16 10.97 2.73 9.33
N PHE A 17 10.64 2.63 8.03
CA PHE A 17 11.41 1.87 7.06
C PHE A 17 12.17 2.76 6.07
N ALA A 18 13.50 2.80 6.17
CA ALA A 18 14.35 3.52 5.22
C ALA A 18 14.47 2.79 3.86
N PRO A 19 14.66 3.50 2.73
CA PRO A 19 14.78 4.95 2.58
C PRO A 19 13.43 5.68 2.52
N ALA A 20 12.32 4.96 2.44
CA ALA A 20 10.97 5.51 2.31
C ALA A 20 10.39 6.08 3.62
N ARG A 21 11.23 6.35 4.63
CA ARG A 21 10.78 6.79 5.95
C ARG A 21 10.18 8.18 5.87
N HIS A 22 8.95 8.34 6.36
CA HIS A 22 8.29 9.64 6.45
C HIS A 22 7.46 9.77 7.74
N PRO A 23 7.14 10.99 8.20
CA PRO A 23 6.16 11.19 9.28
C PRO A 23 4.79 10.63 8.87
N GLY A 24 4.09 10.00 9.81
CA GLY A 24 2.71 9.57 9.61
C GLY A 24 1.75 10.75 9.42
N ALA A 25 0.60 10.50 8.81
CA ALA A 25 -0.46 11.49 8.68
C ALA A 25 -1.69 11.11 9.54
N PRO A 26 -2.44 12.11 10.05
CA PRO A 26 -3.69 11.84 10.78
C PRO A 26 -4.67 10.99 9.96
N GLY A 27 -5.44 10.15 10.64
CA GLY A 27 -6.50 9.36 10.00
C GLY A 27 -6.02 8.19 9.13
N GLY A 28 -4.75 7.77 9.26
CA GLY A 28 -4.23 6.61 8.53
C GLY A 28 -4.02 6.86 7.02
N VAL A 29 -3.98 8.12 6.60
CA VAL A 29 -3.68 8.51 5.21
C VAL A 29 -2.22 8.17 4.90
N LEU A 30 -1.99 7.46 3.81
CA LEU A 30 -0.65 7.28 3.27
C LEU A 30 -0.38 8.37 2.23
N ARG A 31 0.63 9.20 2.48
CA ARG A 31 1.11 10.21 1.53
C ARG A 31 2.44 9.78 0.97
N LEU A 32 2.54 9.69 -0.34
CA LEU A 32 3.78 9.36 -1.05
C LEU A 32 3.88 10.20 -2.32
N ALA A 33 5.08 10.27 -2.88
CA ALA A 33 5.31 10.81 -4.20
C ALA A 33 6.01 9.75 -5.04
N CYS A 34 5.57 9.56 -6.28
CA CYS A 34 6.18 8.60 -7.20
C CYS A 34 6.37 9.23 -8.58
N TRP A 35 7.41 8.79 -9.28
CA TRP A 35 7.56 9.07 -10.70
C TRP A 35 6.49 8.32 -11.48
N VAL A 36 5.79 9.00 -12.38
CA VAL A 36 4.79 8.35 -13.23
C VAL A 36 5.51 7.46 -14.24
N GLU A 37 5.14 6.19 -14.32
CA GLU A 37 5.75 5.27 -15.27
C GLU A 37 5.64 5.78 -16.71
N GLY A 38 6.75 5.77 -17.43
CA GLY A 38 6.83 6.28 -18.80
C GLY A 38 6.79 7.81 -18.92
N SER A 39 6.99 8.54 -17.82
CA SER A 39 7.00 10.00 -17.77
C SER A 39 8.21 10.53 -16.98
N ASP A 40 8.52 11.81 -17.20
CA ASP A 40 9.51 12.62 -16.49
C ASP A 40 8.89 13.47 -15.38
N THR A 41 7.67 13.13 -14.93
CA THR A 41 6.91 13.87 -13.93
C THR A 41 6.69 13.04 -12.67
N ALA A 42 6.89 13.67 -11.51
CA ALA A 42 6.54 13.09 -10.21
C ALA A 42 5.18 13.62 -9.75
N VAL A 43 4.36 12.75 -9.15
CA VAL A 43 3.04 13.08 -8.62
C VAL A 43 2.96 12.75 -7.13
N GLY A 44 2.47 13.70 -6.34
CA GLY A 44 2.08 13.46 -4.95
C GLY A 44 0.71 12.79 -4.89
N VAL A 45 0.60 11.71 -4.13
CA VAL A 45 -0.64 10.95 -3.96
C VAL A 45 -0.99 10.82 -2.48
N ALA A 46 -2.28 10.96 -2.18
CA ALA A 46 -2.86 10.62 -0.90
C ALA A 46 -3.74 9.38 -1.07
N VAL A 47 -3.40 8.32 -0.35
CA VAL A 47 -4.15 7.06 -0.34
C VAL A 47 -4.92 6.95 0.97
N THR A 48 -6.17 6.54 0.87
CA THR A 48 -7.07 6.32 2.01
C THR A 48 -7.78 4.99 1.86
N GLN A 49 -8.26 4.44 2.98
CA GLN A 49 -9.10 3.24 2.99
C GLN A 49 -10.36 3.53 3.80
N ASP A 50 -11.53 3.21 3.26
CA ASP A 50 -12.78 3.35 3.98
C ASP A 50 -13.10 2.13 4.86
N GLY A 51 -14.20 2.21 5.62
CA GLY A 51 -14.64 1.12 6.50
C GLY A 51 -15.11 -0.15 5.77
N ALA A 52 -15.38 -0.08 4.47
CA ALA A 52 -15.69 -1.24 3.62
C ALA A 52 -14.42 -1.86 3.00
N GLY A 53 -13.25 -1.26 3.25
CA GLY A 53 -11.97 -1.70 2.72
C GLY A 53 -11.68 -1.22 1.30
N VAL A 54 -12.47 -0.28 0.76
CA VAL A 54 -12.19 0.36 -0.54
C VAL A 54 -10.98 1.28 -0.36
N VAL A 55 -10.02 1.18 -1.29
CA VAL A 55 -8.83 2.03 -1.31
C VAL A 55 -9.03 3.12 -2.35
N MET A 56 -8.90 4.38 -1.94
CA MET A 56 -9.07 5.55 -2.79
C MET A 56 -7.76 6.31 -2.90
N LEU A 57 -7.44 6.72 -4.13
CA LEU A 57 -6.30 7.56 -4.47
C LEU A 57 -6.78 8.98 -4.78
N ARG A 58 -6.07 9.98 -4.26
CA ARG A 58 -6.29 11.40 -4.53
C ARG A 58 -4.99 12.08 -4.93
N THR A 59 -5.09 12.98 -5.90
CA THR A 59 -4.03 13.84 -6.41
C THR A 59 -4.52 15.29 -6.42
N ASP A 60 -3.60 16.25 -6.43
CA ASP A 60 -3.97 17.69 -6.48
C ASP A 60 -4.42 18.13 -7.89
N ALA A 61 -4.04 17.38 -8.92
CA ALA A 61 -4.44 17.55 -10.31
C ALA A 61 -5.05 16.26 -10.87
N GLU A 62 -5.57 16.30 -12.10
CA GLU A 62 -6.06 15.10 -12.80
C GLU A 62 -4.96 14.02 -12.83
N PRO A 63 -5.23 12.80 -12.32
CA PRO A 63 -4.23 11.76 -12.28
C PRO A 63 -3.85 11.31 -13.71
N PRO A 64 -2.54 11.22 -14.02
CA PRO A 64 -2.11 10.72 -15.32
C PRO A 64 -2.58 9.27 -15.54
N PRO A 65 -2.80 8.86 -16.80
CA PRO A 65 -3.18 7.50 -17.13
C PRO A 65 -2.24 6.46 -16.52
N GLY A 66 -2.80 5.41 -15.93
CA GLY A 66 -2.01 4.32 -15.33
C GLY A 66 -1.52 4.54 -13.90
N LEU A 67 -1.57 5.77 -13.35
CA LEU A 67 -1.10 6.07 -11.99
C LEU A 67 -1.79 5.19 -10.93
N ALA A 68 -3.09 4.97 -11.05
CA ALA A 68 -3.84 4.12 -10.13
C ALA A 68 -3.33 2.67 -10.14
N GLY A 69 -2.98 2.13 -11.31
CA GLY A 69 -2.40 0.79 -11.46
C GLY A 69 -0.98 0.72 -10.87
N GLN A 70 -0.17 1.76 -11.08
CA GLN A 70 1.15 1.86 -10.47
C GLN A 70 1.07 1.89 -8.94
N VAL A 71 0.22 2.74 -8.35
CA VAL A 71 0.05 2.79 -6.90
C VAL A 71 -0.53 1.48 -6.35
N ALA A 72 -1.41 0.81 -7.11
CA ALA A 72 -1.89 -0.52 -6.76
C ALA A 72 -0.73 -1.53 -6.67
N ARG A 73 0.24 -1.51 -7.60
CA ARG A 73 1.45 -2.34 -7.53
C ARG A 73 2.35 -2.00 -6.35
N ILE A 74 2.59 -0.71 -6.09
CA ILE A 74 3.37 -0.24 -4.94
C ILE A 74 2.78 -0.78 -3.62
N LEU A 75 1.45 -0.87 -3.53
CA LEU A 75 0.74 -1.36 -2.34
C LEU A 75 0.39 -2.87 -2.38
N GLY A 76 0.80 -3.60 -3.42
CA GLY A 76 0.49 -5.02 -3.60
C GLY A 76 -1.02 -5.32 -3.68
N LEU A 77 -1.79 -4.41 -4.27
CA LEU A 77 -3.25 -4.50 -4.45
C LEU A 77 -3.65 -5.16 -5.78
N ASP A 78 -2.70 -5.22 -6.71
CA ASP A 78 -2.78 -5.84 -8.03
C ASP A 78 -2.71 -7.37 -7.97
N VAL A 79 -2.21 -7.94 -6.86
CA VAL A 79 -2.16 -9.38 -6.60
C VAL A 79 -3.31 -9.86 -5.71
N ASP A 80 -3.64 -11.15 -5.80
CA ASP A 80 -4.59 -11.77 -4.89
C ASP A 80 -3.95 -12.05 -3.52
N GLY A 81 -4.35 -11.27 -2.51
CA GLY A 81 -3.83 -11.44 -1.15
C GLY A 81 -4.48 -12.60 -0.39
N ALA A 82 -5.52 -13.24 -0.91
CA ALA A 82 -6.17 -14.36 -0.23
C ALA A 82 -5.23 -15.58 -0.16
N ASP A 83 -4.45 -15.83 -1.21
CA ASP A 83 -3.47 -16.92 -1.21
C ASP A 83 -2.31 -16.66 -0.27
N SER A 84 -1.82 -15.42 -0.20
CA SER A 84 -0.79 -15.03 0.76
C SER A 84 -1.28 -15.21 2.21
N ALA A 85 -2.51 -14.79 2.50
CA ALA A 85 -3.14 -15.00 3.80
C ALA A 85 -3.29 -16.50 4.12
N ARG A 86 -3.69 -17.31 3.14
CA ARG A 86 -3.82 -18.76 3.30
C ARG A 86 -2.48 -19.44 3.61
N VAL A 87 -1.43 -19.09 2.87
CA VAL A 87 -0.07 -19.65 3.07
C VAL A 87 0.47 -19.25 4.43
N THR A 88 0.38 -17.97 4.80
CA THR A 88 0.88 -17.49 6.09
C THR A 88 0.13 -18.09 7.28
N ALA A 89 -1.18 -18.32 7.17
CA ALA A 89 -1.97 -18.97 8.21
C ALA A 89 -1.64 -20.47 8.39
N ALA A 90 -1.20 -21.14 7.33
CA ALA A 90 -0.83 -22.56 7.36
C ALA A 90 0.60 -22.82 7.89
N ASP A 91 1.45 -21.79 7.88
CA ASP A 91 2.84 -21.88 8.32
C ASP A 91 2.98 -21.61 9.83
N ARG A 92 3.63 -22.54 10.56
CA ARG A 92 3.76 -22.47 12.02
C ARG A 92 4.57 -21.26 12.51
N VAL A 93 5.51 -20.77 11.71
CA VAL A 93 6.37 -19.62 12.02
C VAL A 93 5.66 -18.32 11.65
N LEU A 94 4.99 -18.28 10.50
CA LEU A 94 4.36 -17.07 9.99
C LEU A 94 2.99 -16.81 10.60
N ALA A 95 2.23 -17.83 11.00
CA ALA A 95 0.86 -17.66 11.49
C ALA A 95 0.75 -16.69 12.69
N PRO A 96 1.61 -16.77 13.72
CA PRO A 96 1.59 -15.79 14.82
C PRO A 96 1.92 -14.36 14.36
N LEU A 97 2.84 -14.22 13.39
CA LEU A 97 3.24 -12.91 12.85
C LEU A 97 2.12 -12.28 12.02
N ALA A 98 1.46 -13.08 11.18
CA ALA A 98 0.31 -12.66 10.38
C ALA A 98 -0.88 -12.27 11.27
N ALA A 99 -1.16 -13.04 12.33
CA ALA A 99 -2.21 -12.75 13.29
C ALA A 99 -1.95 -11.44 14.07
N ALA A 100 -0.69 -11.09 14.34
CA ALA A 100 -0.33 -9.83 15.00
C ALA A 100 -0.50 -8.59 14.10
N ARG A 101 -0.55 -8.77 12.78
CA ARG A 101 -0.65 -7.69 11.78
C ARG A 101 -1.61 -8.08 10.64
N PRO A 102 -2.90 -8.28 10.94
CA PRO A 102 -3.87 -8.66 9.92
C PRO A 102 -3.93 -7.61 8.80
N GLY A 103 -4.02 -8.06 7.56
CA GLY A 103 -4.10 -7.17 6.39
C GLY A 103 -2.79 -6.48 6.00
N PHE A 104 -1.69 -6.67 6.73
CA PHE A 104 -0.40 -6.15 6.30
C PHE A 104 0.06 -6.84 5.01
N ARG A 105 0.51 -6.05 4.04
CA ARG A 105 1.17 -6.52 2.80
C ARG A 105 2.51 -5.80 2.64
N PRO A 106 3.51 -6.44 2.02
CA PRO A 106 4.76 -5.76 1.66
C PRO A 106 4.47 -4.54 0.79
N VAL A 107 5.09 -3.41 1.12
CA VAL A 107 5.06 -2.20 0.30
C VAL A 107 6.28 -2.22 -0.62
N GLY A 108 6.05 -2.08 -1.93
CA GLY A 108 7.10 -1.93 -2.94
C GLY A 108 7.75 -0.55 -2.93
N PHE A 109 8.84 -0.41 -3.67
CA PHE A 109 9.49 0.89 -3.88
C PHE A 109 8.66 1.80 -4.77
N TRP A 110 8.85 3.11 -4.61
CA TRP A 110 8.05 4.15 -5.26
C TRP A 110 8.65 4.59 -6.60
N SER A 111 9.70 3.90 -7.03
CA SER A 111 10.36 3.99 -8.32
C SER A 111 10.23 2.65 -9.05
N PRO A 112 10.13 2.66 -10.39
CA PRO A 112 10.21 1.45 -11.21
C PRO A 112 11.50 0.65 -10.96
#